data_AF-A0A2D8XB58-F1
#
_entry.id   AF-A0A2D8XB58-F1
#
_cell.length_a   1.000
_cell.length_b   1.000
_cell.length_c   1.000
_cell.angle_alpha   90.00
_cell.angle_beta   90.00
_cell.angle_gamma   90.00
#
_symmetry.space_group_name_H-M   'P 1'
#
loop_
_entity.id
_entity.type
_entity.pdbx_description
1 polymer ?
#
loop_
_entity_poly.entity_id
_entity_poly.type
_entity_poly.pdbx_seq_one_letter_code
_entity_poly.pdbx_strand_id
1 'polypeptide(L)'
;MKSLFDFIVEPLKSQYNNEIKVGDKSLVTNVDLDNFRSVSNMAKVISTPIAYKTNISKGDIVVIHHNVFRTFRDIRGKQKTSRSKFTENLYFVAMDQVYMYKNKEKWNTINNRCFVKPLVSDNDLTLDKERELIGILKYGNSSLEALKITPGD
;
A
#
# COMPACT_ATOMS: atom_id res chain seq x y z
N MET A 1 -3.17 -7.42 22.25
CA MET A 1 -1.83 -7.58 21.64
C MET A 1 -1.30 -6.24 21.18
N LYS A 2 -0.11 -5.84 21.62
CA LYS A 2 0.56 -4.61 21.20
C LYS A 2 2.01 -4.98 20.89
N SER A 3 2.49 -4.60 19.70
CA SER A 3 3.91 -4.74 19.37
C SER A 3 4.66 -3.51 19.86
N LEU A 4 5.95 -3.68 20.16
CA LEU A 4 6.80 -2.58 20.59
C LEU A 4 7.02 -1.59 19.43
N PHE A 5 7.36 -2.11 18.25
CA PHE A 5 7.78 -1.30 17.09
C PHE A 5 6.86 -1.38 15.87
N ASP A 6 6.10 -2.47 15.73
CA ASP A 6 5.33 -2.73 14.51
C ASP A 6 3.83 -2.44 14.66
N PHE A 7 3.18 -2.07 13.56
CA PHE A 7 1.74 -2.12 13.45
C PHE A 7 1.28 -3.56 13.29
N ILE A 8 0.14 -3.90 13.89
CA ILE A 8 -0.57 -5.15 13.62
C ILE A 8 -1.72 -4.82 12.71
N VAL A 9 -1.74 -5.42 11.52
CA VAL A 9 -2.76 -5.15 10.49
C VAL A 9 -3.38 -6.44 9.97
N GLU A 10 -4.60 -6.31 9.44
CA GLU A 10 -5.29 -7.36 8.70
C GLU A 10 -5.59 -6.88 7.27
N PRO A 11 -5.65 -7.77 6.25
CA PRO A 11 -6.09 -7.39 4.92
C PRO A 11 -7.51 -6.83 4.93
N LEU A 12 -7.77 -5.73 4.22
CA LEU A 12 -9.08 -5.06 4.26
C LEU A 12 -10.22 -5.92 3.68
N LYS A 13 -9.93 -6.69 2.64
CA LYS A 13 -10.90 -7.59 1.98
C LYS A 13 -10.33 -8.99 1.83
N SER A 14 -9.22 -9.08 1.10
CA SER A 14 -8.48 -10.30 0.83
C SER A 14 -6.99 -9.96 0.75
N GLN A 15 -6.14 -10.99 0.88
CA GLN A 15 -4.71 -10.89 0.61
C GLN A 15 -4.42 -10.66 -0.88
N TYR A 16 -5.37 -10.99 -1.76
CA TYR A 16 -5.25 -10.86 -3.21
C TYR A 16 -6.38 -10.03 -3.81
N ASN A 17 -6.02 -9.21 -4.80
CA ASN A 17 -6.93 -8.40 -5.61
C ASN A 17 -7.02 -9.00 -7.02
N ASN A 18 -7.44 -10.26 -7.12
CA ASN A 18 -7.47 -11.03 -8.36
C ASN A 18 -8.89 -11.34 -8.85
N GLU A 19 -9.92 -10.69 -8.31
CA GLU A 19 -11.31 -10.87 -8.74
C GLU A 19 -11.87 -9.58 -9.34
N ILE A 20 -12.49 -9.68 -10.52
CA ILE A 20 -13.25 -8.61 -11.16
C ILE A 20 -14.69 -9.08 -11.35
N LYS A 21 -15.67 -8.23 -11.01
CA LYS A 21 -17.08 -8.49 -11.34
C LYS A 21 -17.39 -8.02 -12.76
N VAL A 22 -17.97 -8.92 -13.56
CA VAL A 22 -18.45 -8.63 -14.93
C VAL A 22 -19.91 -9.06 -14.99
N GLY A 23 -20.81 -8.07 -14.97
CA GLY A 23 -22.24 -8.33 -14.78
C GLY A 23 -22.50 -9.02 -13.45
N ASP A 24 -23.20 -10.17 -13.51
CA ASP A 24 -23.58 -10.95 -12.33
C ASP A 24 -22.53 -12.01 -11.92
N LYS A 25 -21.40 -12.09 -12.63
CA LYS A 25 -20.37 -13.12 -12.40
C LYS A 25 -19.04 -12.51 -11.94
N SER A 26 -18.34 -13.22 -11.06
CA SER A 26 -16.97 -12.91 -10.65
C SER A 26 -15.97 -13.69 -11.50
N LEU A 27 -15.01 -12.99 -12.09
CA LEU A 27 -13.93 -13.56 -12.87
C LEU A 27 -12.59 -13.41 -12.13
N VAL A 28 -11.89 -14.52 -11.94
CA VAL A 28 -10.54 -14.53 -11.39
C VAL A 28 -9.56 -14.16 -12.50
N THR A 29 -8.86 -13.03 -12.37
CA THR A 29 -7.96 -12.47 -13.39
C THR A 29 -6.55 -13.01 -13.30
N ASN A 30 -6.14 -13.51 -12.14
CA ASN A 30 -4.83 -14.08 -11.95
C ASN A 30 -4.84 -15.17 -10.86
N VAL A 31 -4.23 -16.31 -11.16
CA VAL A 31 -4.06 -17.44 -10.23
C VAL A 31 -2.63 -17.46 -9.64
N ASP A 32 -1.70 -16.69 -10.22
CA ASP A 32 -0.33 -16.60 -9.72
C ASP A 32 -0.23 -15.81 -8.42
N LEU A 33 -0.10 -16.56 -7.33
CA LEU A 33 0.10 -16.06 -5.96
C LEU A 33 1.44 -15.31 -5.79
N ASP A 34 2.41 -15.58 -6.67
CA ASP A 34 3.75 -14.99 -6.60
C ASP A 34 3.80 -13.57 -7.19
N ASN A 35 2.80 -13.16 -7.98
CA ASN A 35 2.77 -11.87 -8.67
C ASN A 35 2.37 -10.74 -7.71
N PHE A 36 3.30 -9.80 -7.47
CA PHE A 36 3.09 -8.67 -6.57
C PHE A 36 1.92 -7.77 -6.98
N ARG A 37 1.59 -7.70 -8.29
CA ARG A 37 0.48 -6.88 -8.80
C ARG A 37 -0.89 -7.38 -8.33
N SER A 38 -0.98 -8.66 -8.02
CA SER A 38 -2.21 -9.31 -7.57
C SER A 38 -2.32 -9.34 -6.04
N VAL A 39 -1.30 -8.89 -5.31
CA VAL A 39 -1.32 -8.82 -3.85
C VAL A 39 -1.97 -7.52 -3.40
N SER A 40 -2.89 -7.61 -2.44
CA SER A 40 -3.51 -6.42 -1.86
C SER A 40 -2.48 -5.61 -1.09
N ASN A 41 -2.57 -4.29 -1.19
CA ASN A 41 -1.75 -3.34 -0.44
C ASN A 41 -2.58 -2.55 0.58
N MET A 42 -3.87 -2.88 0.75
CA MET A 42 -4.75 -2.21 1.71
C MET A 42 -4.97 -3.08 2.94
N ALA A 43 -4.71 -2.49 4.10
CA ALA A 43 -4.86 -3.18 5.37
C ALA A 43 -5.61 -2.32 6.39
N LYS A 44 -6.28 -2.96 7.34
CA LYS A 44 -6.93 -2.32 8.48
C LYS A 44 -6.06 -2.48 9.71
N VAL A 45 -5.88 -1.41 10.47
CA VAL A 45 -5.02 -1.41 11.66
C VAL A 45 -5.76 -2.03 12.85
N ILE A 46 -5.21 -3.11 13.38
CA ILE A 46 -5.71 -3.79 14.59
C ILE A 46 -5.03 -3.26 15.85
N SER A 47 -3.74 -2.94 15.76
CA SER A 47 -2.97 -2.40 16.87
C SER A 47 -1.86 -1.49 16.38
N THR A 48 -1.61 -0.42 17.14
CA THR A 48 -0.53 0.53 16.90
C THR A 48 0.67 0.20 17.79
N PRO A 49 1.90 0.50 17.34
CA PRO A 49 3.10 0.27 18.12
C PRO A 49 3.13 1.16 19.36
N ILE A 50 3.78 0.69 20.43
CA ILE A 50 3.91 1.44 21.69
C ILE A 50 5.05 2.46 21.63
N ALA A 51 6.12 2.15 20.90
CA ALA A 51 7.36 2.94 20.92
C ALA A 51 7.23 4.33 20.30
N TYR A 52 6.28 4.54 19.37
CA TYR A 52 6.17 5.80 18.62
C TYR A 52 4.73 6.29 18.57
N LYS A 53 4.55 7.61 18.71
CA LYS A 53 3.24 8.25 18.50
C LYS A 53 3.07 8.56 17.01
N THR A 54 1.99 8.06 16.44
CA THR A 54 1.59 8.32 15.05
C THR A 54 0.16 8.82 14.99
N ASN A 55 -0.18 9.52 13.91
CA ASN A 55 -1.55 9.94 13.64
C ASN A 55 -2.47 8.79 13.17
N ILE A 56 -1.92 7.57 13.06
CA ILE A 56 -2.64 6.35 12.71
C ILE A 56 -3.27 5.77 13.98
N SER A 57 -4.56 5.48 13.92
CA SER A 57 -5.33 4.88 15.00
C SER A 57 -5.79 3.47 14.66
N LYS A 58 -6.15 2.69 15.69
CA LYS A 58 -6.81 1.40 15.50
C LYS A 58 -8.10 1.59 14.69
N GLY A 59 -8.28 0.80 13.64
CA GLY A 59 -9.41 0.86 12.72
C GLY A 59 -9.14 1.64 11.44
N ASP A 60 -8.08 2.45 11.38
CA ASP A 60 -7.71 3.17 10.17
C ASP A 60 -7.29 2.21 9.05
N ILE A 61 -7.47 2.65 7.80
CA ILE A 61 -7.03 1.90 6.62
C ILE A 61 -5.65 2.42 6.24
N VAL A 62 -4.70 1.52 6.02
CA VAL A 62 -3.34 1.85 5.63
C VAL A 62 -3.00 1.23 4.28
N VAL A 63 -2.20 1.94 3.49
CA VAL A 63 -1.55 1.43 2.29
C VAL A 63 -0.16 0.96 2.69
N ILE A 64 0.13 -0.31 2.45
CA ILE A 64 1.37 -0.97 2.88
C ILE A 64 2.16 -1.50 1.69
N HIS A 65 3.42 -1.85 1.95
CA HIS A 65 4.27 -2.51 0.98
C HIS A 65 3.68 -3.88 0.56
N HIS A 66 3.65 -4.16 -0.74
CA HIS A 66 3.05 -5.38 -1.32
C HIS A 66 3.65 -6.68 -0.77
N ASN A 67 4.93 -6.68 -0.37
CA ASN A 67 5.57 -7.84 0.24
C ASN A 67 4.98 -8.26 1.61
N VAL A 68 4.21 -7.41 2.29
CA VAL A 68 3.64 -7.76 3.60
C VAL A 68 2.66 -8.92 3.47
N PHE A 69 1.76 -8.91 2.47
CA PHE A 69 0.78 -9.99 2.28
C PHE A 69 1.22 -11.04 1.26
N ARG A 70 2.40 -10.86 0.66
CA ARG A 70 2.88 -11.75 -0.40
C ARG A 70 3.14 -13.15 0.13
N THR A 71 2.69 -14.13 -0.64
CA THR A 71 3.11 -15.52 -0.53
C THR A 71 4.04 -15.81 -1.70
N PHE A 72 5.11 -16.56 -1.45
CA PHE A 72 6.12 -16.87 -2.45
C PHE A 72 6.52 -18.34 -2.36
N ARG A 73 7.00 -18.93 -3.45
CA ARG A 73 7.61 -20.26 -3.44
C ARG A 73 9.11 -20.17 -3.16
N ASP A 74 9.62 -21.07 -2.33
CA ASP A 74 11.06 -21.22 -2.14
C ASP A 74 11.73 -21.98 -3.30
N ILE A 75 13.05 -22.11 -3.26
CA ILE A 75 13.83 -22.84 -4.28
C ILE A 75 13.43 -24.32 -4.44
N ARG A 76 12.65 -24.88 -3.50
CA ARG A 76 12.12 -26.26 -3.53
C ARG A 76 10.65 -26.29 -3.94
N GLY A 77 10.08 -25.17 -4.38
CA GLY A 77 8.68 -25.04 -4.78
C GLY A 77 7.69 -25.01 -3.61
N LYS A 78 8.15 -24.96 -2.36
CA LYS A 78 7.25 -24.92 -1.19
C LYS A 78 6.75 -23.51 -0.96
N GLN A 79 5.44 -23.40 -0.75
CA GLN A 79 4.79 -22.14 -0.45
C GLN A 79 5.21 -21.62 0.93
N LYS A 80 5.71 -20.38 0.97
CA LYS A 80 6.11 -19.65 2.17
C LYS A 80 5.42 -18.30 2.19
N THR A 81 4.95 -17.90 3.35
CA THR A 81 4.39 -16.56 3.56
C THR A 81 5.49 -15.58 3.89
N SER A 82 5.20 -14.29 3.71
CA SER A 82 6.07 -13.21 4.16
C SER A 82 6.47 -13.37 5.63
N ARG A 83 7.64 -12.83 5.97
CA ARG A 83 8.12 -12.72 7.36
C ARG A 83 7.17 -11.92 8.25
N SER A 84 6.37 -11.04 7.64
CA SER A 84 5.38 -10.23 8.34
C SER A 84 4.21 -11.04 8.88
N LYS A 85 3.95 -12.26 8.39
CA LYS A 85 2.81 -13.06 8.85
C LYS A 85 3.00 -13.49 10.30
N PHE A 86 2.03 -13.15 11.14
CA PHE A 86 1.99 -13.57 12.54
C PHE A 86 1.06 -14.78 12.73
N THR A 87 -0.26 -14.57 12.74
CA THR A 87 -1.28 -15.63 12.94
C THR A 87 -2.61 -15.23 12.29
N GLU A 88 -3.39 -16.18 11.75
CA GLU A 88 -4.82 -16.01 11.38
C GLU A 88 -5.17 -14.65 10.71
N ASN A 89 -4.44 -14.29 9.64
CA ASN A 89 -4.56 -13.02 8.89
C ASN A 89 -4.03 -11.74 9.56
N LEU A 90 -3.31 -11.85 10.67
CA LEU A 90 -2.58 -10.75 11.28
C LEU A 90 -1.14 -10.69 10.76
N TYR A 91 -0.71 -9.47 10.46
CA TYR A 91 0.62 -9.18 9.94
C TYR A 91 1.28 -8.04 10.70
N PHE A 92 2.58 -8.17 10.93
CA PHE A 92 3.43 -7.09 11.44
C PHE A 92 3.92 -6.23 10.29
N VAL A 93 3.73 -4.93 10.44
CA VAL A 93 4.15 -3.92 9.46
C VAL A 93 4.96 -2.86 10.17
N ALA A 94 6.20 -2.71 9.75
CA ALA A 94 7.06 -1.64 10.23
C ALA A 94 6.62 -0.30 9.62
N MET A 95 6.91 0.82 10.32
CA MET A 95 6.47 2.16 9.91
C MET A 95 6.98 2.56 8.51
N ASP A 96 8.18 2.12 8.14
CA ASP A 96 8.79 2.37 6.83
C ASP A 96 8.02 1.68 5.70
N GLN A 97 7.34 0.57 5.97
CA GLN A 97 6.52 -0.18 5.01
C GLN A 97 5.12 0.39 4.82
N VAL A 98 4.72 1.42 5.58
CA VAL A 98 3.43 2.08 5.44
C VAL A 98 3.56 3.35 4.60
N TYR A 99 2.84 3.42 3.50
CA TYR A 99 2.92 4.51 2.53
C TYR A 99 1.95 5.65 2.85
N MET A 100 0.71 5.30 3.16
CA MET A 100 -0.37 6.24 3.42
C MET A 100 -1.35 5.64 4.43
N TYR A 101 -2.14 6.50 5.07
CA TYR A 101 -3.25 6.06 5.90
C TYR A 101 -4.49 6.92 5.63
N LYS A 102 -5.65 6.32 5.79
CA LYS A 102 -6.95 6.98 5.70
C LYS A 102 -7.49 7.14 7.10
N ASN A 103 -7.64 8.38 7.54
CA ASN A 103 -8.35 8.72 8.76
C ASN A 103 -9.71 9.30 8.35
N LYS A 104 -10.80 8.67 8.81
CA LYS A 104 -12.17 8.99 8.40
C LYS A 104 -12.32 8.97 6.87
N GLU A 105 -12.34 10.14 6.24
CA GLU A 105 -12.56 10.30 4.80
C GLU A 105 -11.33 10.77 4.03
N LYS A 106 -10.28 11.24 4.71
CA LYS A 106 -9.11 11.83 4.07
C LYS A 106 -7.92 10.87 4.06
N TRP A 107 -7.24 10.81 2.92
CA TRP A 107 -5.96 10.14 2.77
C TRP A 107 -4.83 11.07 3.21
N ASN A 108 -3.95 10.57 4.05
CA ASN A 108 -2.81 11.28 4.58
C ASN A 108 -1.53 10.50 4.27
N THR A 109 -0.47 11.24 4.00
CA THR A 109 0.87 10.68 3.82
C THR A 109 1.52 10.44 5.18
N ILE A 110 2.52 9.56 5.20
CA ILE A 110 3.28 9.25 6.41
C ILE A 110 4.61 9.98 6.37
N ASN A 111 4.95 10.62 7.49
CA ASN A 111 6.19 11.38 7.65
C ASN A 111 6.33 12.42 6.52
N ASN A 112 7.51 12.49 5.91
CA ASN A 112 7.81 13.40 4.81
C ASN A 112 7.56 12.78 3.42
N ARG A 113 6.73 11.75 3.31
CA ARG A 113 6.39 11.16 2.01
C ARG A 113 5.42 12.04 1.23
N CYS A 114 5.54 12.02 -0.09
CA CYS A 114 4.60 12.65 -1.01
C CYS A 114 4.28 11.69 -2.15
N PHE A 115 3.17 11.92 -2.84
CA PHE A 115 2.77 11.11 -3.99
C PHE A 115 2.52 12.01 -5.18
N VAL A 116 3.28 11.74 -6.24
CA VAL A 116 3.20 12.42 -7.52
C VAL A 116 2.52 11.49 -8.51
N LYS A 117 1.53 12.01 -9.24
CA LYS A 117 0.89 11.30 -10.33
C LYS A 117 1.64 11.63 -11.63
N PRO A 118 2.22 10.63 -12.31
CA PRO A 118 2.87 10.87 -13.61
C PRO A 118 1.85 11.35 -14.65
N LEU A 119 2.33 12.14 -15.61
CA LEU A 119 1.53 12.61 -16.74
C LEU A 119 1.62 11.64 -17.91
N VAL A 120 0.51 11.51 -18.65
CA VAL A 120 0.48 10.70 -19.88
C VAL A 120 1.38 11.36 -20.93
N SER A 121 2.16 10.52 -21.63
CA SER A 121 3.00 10.98 -22.74
C SER A 121 2.14 11.65 -23.82
N ASP A 122 2.62 12.76 -24.35
CA ASP A 122 2.10 13.41 -25.57
C ASP A 122 2.96 13.09 -26.80
N ASN A 123 3.97 12.25 -26.65
CA ASN A 123 4.88 11.90 -27.73
C ASN A 123 4.51 10.54 -28.34
N ASP A 124 3.79 10.61 -29.46
CA ASP A 124 3.37 9.44 -30.24
C ASP A 124 4.54 8.66 -30.87
N LEU A 125 5.75 9.24 -30.88
CA LEU A 125 6.96 8.59 -31.42
C LEU A 125 7.67 7.71 -30.38
N THR A 126 7.23 7.74 -29.13
CA THR A 126 7.81 6.96 -28.03
C THR A 126 6.88 5.85 -27.58
N LEU A 127 7.46 4.74 -27.10
CA LEU A 127 6.71 3.65 -26.46
C LEU A 127 6.39 3.96 -24.98
N ASP A 128 6.91 5.08 -24.47
CA ASP A 128 6.75 5.49 -23.10
C ASP A 128 5.32 5.98 -22.86
N LYS A 129 4.67 5.36 -21.87
CA LYS A 129 3.29 5.69 -21.50
C LYS A 129 3.18 7.00 -20.73
N GLU A 130 4.27 7.40 -20.08
CA GLU A 130 4.33 8.51 -19.15
C GLU A 130 5.44 9.47 -19.55
N ARG A 131 5.28 10.76 -19.25
CA ARG A 131 6.32 11.77 -19.48
C ARG A 131 7.45 11.60 -18.47
N GLU A 132 8.69 11.67 -18.95
CA GLU A 132 9.86 11.59 -18.09
C GLU A 132 9.93 12.79 -17.14
N LEU A 133 10.25 12.52 -15.87
CA LEU A 133 10.56 13.52 -14.83
C LEU A 133 9.46 14.57 -14.54
N ILE A 134 8.24 14.38 -15.05
CA ILE A 134 7.13 15.31 -14.86
C ILE A 134 5.92 14.57 -14.28
N GLY A 135 5.32 15.16 -13.24
CA GLY A 135 4.08 14.69 -12.67
C GLY A 135 3.44 15.75 -11.78
N ILE A 136 2.17 15.55 -11.45
CA ILE A 136 1.38 16.45 -10.60
C ILE A 136 1.38 15.93 -9.17
N LEU A 137 1.67 16.79 -8.21
CA LEU A 137 1.59 16.44 -6.79
C LEU A 137 0.12 16.15 -6.40
N LYS A 138 -0.16 14.91 -5.98
CA LYS A 138 -1.51 14.51 -5.52
C LYS A 138 -1.66 14.56 -4.01
N TYR A 139 -0.62 14.15 -3.30
CA TYR A 139 -0.61 14.18 -1.85
C TYR A 139 0.71 14.78 -1.38
N GLY A 140 0.61 15.95 -0.74
CA GLY A 140 1.74 16.69 -0.20
C GLY A 140 2.18 16.24 1.19
N ASN A 141 3.06 17.03 1.77
CA ASN A 141 3.49 16.95 3.16
C ASN A 141 3.73 18.37 3.70
N SER A 142 3.92 18.51 5.00
CA SER A 142 4.18 19.82 5.64
C SER A 142 5.47 20.48 5.13
N SER A 143 6.46 19.69 4.69
CA SER A 143 7.71 20.21 4.15
C SER A 143 7.52 20.89 2.79
N LEU A 144 6.66 20.37 1.92
CA LEU A 144 6.35 20.93 0.60
C LEU A 144 5.42 22.15 0.74
N GLU A 145 4.48 22.11 1.67
CA GLU A 145 3.64 23.26 2.01
C GLU A 145 4.48 24.45 2.48
N ALA A 146 5.53 24.21 3.27
CA ALA A 146 6.47 25.25 3.70
C ALA A 146 7.25 25.86 2.51
N LEU A 147 7.46 25.11 1.44
CA LEU A 147 8.06 25.56 0.18
C LEU A 147 7.02 26.18 -0.78
N LYS A 148 5.75 26.31 -0.35
CA LYS A 148 4.62 26.79 -1.16
C LYS A 148 4.30 25.89 -2.37
N ILE A 149 4.64 24.62 -2.29
CA ILE A 149 4.26 23.60 -3.28
C ILE A 149 2.98 22.92 -2.78
N THR A 150 1.92 23.01 -3.57
CA THR A 150 0.58 22.55 -3.20
C THR A 150 0.11 21.39 -4.08
N PRO A 151 -0.78 20.51 -3.58
CA PRO A 151 -1.35 19.46 -4.41
C PRO A 151 -2.09 20.04 -5.62
N GLY A 152 -1.63 19.71 -6.82
CA GLY A 152 -2.11 20.30 -8.08
C GLY A 152 -0.98 20.92 -8.91
N ASP A 153 0.12 21.30 -8.27
CA ASP A 153 1.34 21.78 -8.91
C ASP A 153 2.16 20.64 -9.55
#